data_AF-A0A163HV35-F1
#
_entry.id   AF-A0A163HV35-F1
#
_cell.length_a   1.000
_cell.length_b   1.000
_cell.length_c   1.000
_cell.angle_alpha   90.00
_cell.angle_beta   90.00
_cell.angle_gamma   90.00
#
_symmetry.space_group_name_H-M   'P 1'
#
loop_
_entity.id
_entity.type
_entity.pdbx_description
1 polymer ?
#
loop_
_entity_poly.entity_id
_entity_poly.type
_entity_poly.pdbx_seq_one_letter_code
_entity_poly.pdbx_strand_id
1 'polypeptide(L)'
;MFPRPGSVDNLLSKLRCSGNGVAVRKRHHKRSTFFYAYECTEYAYCSTTSRRSNVESRPCISCKVTTCDECRIHCVYQSIYEAPSDPNDLPNFSGFVLLDPFEVAILSPHHLPRELAGLPAWRNPATDSTAGPYHDQGFLDMPLDSDQAAAPEKISDVLDIDLGIVSLRTWSASSQFGFPSPVLRSLCKTVEERKLMLCEFCSMEAPKGYKAIVPELPRLPWLSKQIDRSAQVLRECHCSLRSRILDRWQCVKCYENEESTMRSIASIAPGSDTCMCRCGHYAKRAVCMWCWGDIIESGDVYEYART
;
A
#
# COMPACT_ATOMS: atom_id res chain seq x y z
N MET A 1 -12.62 39.08 2.48
CA MET A 1 -13.78 38.17 2.37
C MET A 1 -13.22 36.77 2.17
N PHE A 2 -13.22 35.92 3.20
CA PHE A 2 -12.71 34.55 3.08
C PHE A 2 -13.84 33.62 2.62
N PRO A 3 -13.58 32.66 1.71
CA PRO A 3 -14.60 31.71 1.28
C PRO A 3 -15.12 30.91 2.48
N ARG A 4 -16.44 30.65 2.50
CA ARG A 4 -17.08 29.86 3.56
C ARG A 4 -16.42 28.47 3.65
N PRO A 5 -16.26 27.88 4.86
CA PRO A 5 -15.82 26.50 5.01
C PRO A 5 -16.68 25.57 4.12
N GLY A 6 -16.05 24.76 3.27
CA GLY A 6 -16.70 23.92 2.26
C GLY A 6 -16.78 24.50 0.84
N SER A 7 -16.67 25.82 0.67
CA SER A 7 -16.61 26.43 -0.67
C SER A 7 -15.33 26.07 -1.42
N VAL A 8 -14.21 25.91 -0.71
CA VAL A 8 -12.92 25.52 -1.30
C VAL A 8 -12.96 24.04 -1.72
N ASP A 9 -13.49 23.16 -0.88
CA ASP A 9 -13.61 21.73 -1.19
C ASP A 9 -14.47 21.49 -2.44
N ASN A 10 -15.56 22.25 -2.59
CA ASN A 10 -16.42 22.21 -3.77
C ASN A 10 -15.75 22.72 -5.06
N LEU A 11 -14.74 23.58 -4.94
CA LEU A 11 -13.96 24.04 -6.09
C LEU A 11 -12.89 23.00 -6.46
N LEU A 12 -12.17 22.48 -5.47
CA LEU A 12 -11.10 21.49 -5.67
C LEU A 12 -11.61 20.18 -6.27
N SER A 13 -12.82 19.76 -5.91
CA SER A 13 -13.48 18.56 -6.46
C SER A 13 -13.96 18.72 -7.91
N LYS A 14 -14.06 19.95 -8.41
CA LYS A 14 -14.43 20.25 -9.81
C LYS A 14 -13.22 20.43 -10.73
N LEU A 15 -12.03 20.58 -10.16
CA LEU A 15 -10.80 20.65 -10.95
C LEU A 15 -10.55 19.30 -11.63
N ARG A 16 -9.93 19.33 -12.81
CA ARG A 16 -9.44 18.11 -13.45
C ARG A 16 -8.22 17.60 -12.70
N CYS A 17 -7.94 16.30 -12.82
CA CYS A 17 -6.71 15.74 -12.27
C CYS A 17 -5.49 16.40 -12.91
N SER A 18 -4.50 16.78 -12.10
CA SER A 18 -3.30 17.50 -12.57
C SER A 18 -2.23 16.60 -13.17
N GLY A 19 -2.39 15.27 -13.13
CA GLY A 19 -1.36 14.33 -13.60
C GLY A 19 -0.17 14.13 -12.65
N ASN A 20 -0.19 14.77 -11.48
CA ASN A 20 0.92 14.70 -10.53
C ASN A 20 1.25 13.28 -10.07
N GLY A 21 0.27 12.38 -9.96
CA GLY A 21 0.51 10.99 -9.53
C GLY A 21 1.41 10.24 -10.51
N VAL A 22 1.09 10.31 -11.81
CA VAL A 22 1.94 9.72 -12.87
C VAL A 22 3.33 10.37 -12.88
N ALA A 23 3.42 11.68 -12.69
CA ALA A 23 4.71 12.38 -12.63
C ALA A 23 5.57 11.93 -11.42
N VAL A 24 4.97 11.69 -10.26
CA VAL A 24 5.66 11.13 -9.10
C VAL A 24 6.16 9.71 -9.42
N ARG A 25 5.30 8.85 -9.96
CA ARG A 25 5.66 7.47 -10.32
C ARG A 25 6.87 7.41 -11.24
N LYS A 26 6.92 8.23 -12.29
CA LYS A 26 8.08 8.34 -13.18
C LYS A 26 9.41 8.68 -12.49
N ARG A 27 9.38 9.30 -11.30
CA ARG A 27 10.59 9.60 -10.52
C ARG A 27 10.98 8.46 -9.56
N HIS A 28 10.01 7.68 -9.11
CA HIS A 28 10.22 6.59 -8.14
C HIS A 28 10.49 5.25 -8.83
N HIS A 29 9.67 4.94 -9.81
CA HIS A 29 9.61 3.66 -10.48
C HIS A 29 10.72 3.53 -11.51
N LYS A 30 11.48 2.44 -11.43
CA LYS A 30 12.56 2.12 -12.35
C LYS A 30 12.16 0.89 -13.14
N ARG A 31 12.06 1.06 -14.44
CA ARG A 31 11.85 -0.04 -15.37
C ARG A 31 13.06 -0.98 -15.31
N SER A 32 12.79 -2.27 -15.27
CA SER A 32 13.77 -3.34 -15.27
C SER A 32 14.56 -3.35 -16.58
N THR A 33 15.62 -4.16 -16.61
CA THR A 33 16.36 -4.43 -17.85
C THR A 33 15.48 -5.12 -18.91
N PHE A 34 14.53 -5.95 -18.47
CA PHE A 34 13.56 -6.66 -19.32
C PHE A 34 12.67 -5.68 -20.10
N PHE A 35 12.24 -4.58 -19.50
CA PHE A 35 11.44 -3.56 -20.21
C PHE A 35 12.10 -3.06 -21.50
N TYR A 36 13.43 -2.97 -21.53
CA TYR A 36 14.17 -2.49 -22.71
C TYR A 36 14.59 -3.62 -23.64
N ALA A 37 14.67 -4.85 -23.13
CA ALA A 37 15.08 -6.03 -23.90
C ALA A 37 13.92 -6.65 -24.68
N TYR A 38 12.70 -6.54 -24.14
CA TYR A 38 11.47 -7.03 -24.73
C TYR A 38 10.63 -5.81 -25.12
N GLU A 39 9.85 -5.86 -26.20
CA GLU A 39 9.12 -4.71 -26.79
C GLU A 39 7.93 -4.22 -25.90
N CYS A 40 8.23 -3.92 -24.64
CA CYS A 40 7.28 -3.54 -23.62
C CYS A 40 6.74 -2.13 -23.87
N THR A 41 5.44 -1.96 -23.62
CA THR A 41 4.75 -0.68 -23.71
C THR A 41 4.27 -0.25 -22.33
N GLU A 42 4.68 0.95 -21.90
CA GLU A 42 4.08 1.62 -20.74
C GLU A 42 2.84 2.41 -21.17
N TYR A 43 1.76 2.28 -20.42
CA TYR A 43 0.48 2.95 -20.75
C TYR A 43 -0.15 3.72 -19.57
N ALA A 44 0.65 4.03 -18.56
CA ALA A 44 0.30 4.89 -17.44
C ALA A 44 0.09 6.35 -17.90
N TYR A 45 -1.16 6.77 -18.06
CA TYR A 45 -1.50 8.13 -18.47
C TYR A 45 -2.64 8.71 -17.62
N CYS A 46 -2.43 9.93 -17.12
CA CYS A 46 -3.49 10.68 -16.43
C CYS A 46 -4.71 10.85 -17.35
N SER A 47 -5.91 10.72 -16.78
CA SER A 47 -7.20 10.94 -17.47
C SER A 47 -7.28 12.27 -18.24
N THR A 48 -6.66 13.34 -17.73
CA THR A 48 -6.68 14.65 -18.39
C THR A 48 -5.84 14.69 -19.66
N THR A 49 -4.79 13.86 -19.74
CA THR A 49 -3.89 13.78 -20.88
C THR A 49 -4.22 12.62 -21.82
N SER A 50 -4.85 11.57 -21.30
CA SER A 50 -5.21 10.40 -22.08
C SER A 50 -6.47 10.70 -22.89
N ARG A 51 -6.55 10.10 -24.09
CA ARG A 51 -7.80 10.07 -24.86
C ARG A 51 -8.79 9.03 -24.33
N ARG A 52 -8.46 8.34 -23.23
CA ARG A 52 -9.31 7.31 -22.63
C ARG A 52 -10.43 7.98 -21.85
N SER A 53 -11.66 7.90 -22.35
CA SER A 53 -12.84 8.49 -21.72
C SER A 53 -13.25 7.84 -20.39
N ASN A 54 -12.66 6.70 -20.03
CA ASN A 54 -13.19 5.80 -19.00
C ASN A 54 -12.36 5.75 -17.71
N VAL A 55 -11.39 6.65 -17.50
CA VAL A 55 -10.61 6.67 -16.25
C VAL A 55 -11.39 7.40 -15.17
N GLU A 56 -11.80 6.66 -14.14
CA GLU A 56 -12.54 7.22 -13.01
C GLU A 56 -11.73 8.31 -12.29
N SER A 57 -12.42 9.34 -11.79
CA SER A 57 -11.82 10.39 -10.97
C SER A 57 -12.69 10.71 -9.76
N ARG A 58 -12.06 10.78 -8.59
CA ARG A 58 -12.72 11.20 -7.33
C ARG A 58 -11.83 12.17 -6.54
N PRO A 59 -12.40 12.99 -5.64
CA PRO A 59 -11.61 13.84 -4.74
C PRO A 59 -10.74 13.01 -3.79
N CYS A 60 -9.47 13.39 -3.63
CA CYS A 60 -8.57 12.77 -2.65
C CYS A 60 -9.13 12.91 -1.23
N ILE A 61 -9.17 11.83 -0.44
CA ILE A 61 -9.70 11.92 0.94
C ILE A 61 -8.98 12.93 1.81
N SER A 62 -7.66 13.10 1.60
CA SER A 62 -6.79 13.96 2.41
C SER A 62 -6.84 15.42 1.98
N CYS A 63 -6.57 15.71 0.70
CA CYS A 63 -6.44 17.10 0.21
C CYS A 63 -7.61 17.60 -0.62
N LYS A 64 -8.63 16.75 -0.88
CA LYS A 64 -9.84 17.06 -1.66
C LYS A 64 -9.63 17.42 -3.14
N VAL A 65 -8.39 17.43 -3.62
CA VAL A 65 -8.08 17.61 -5.05
C VAL A 65 -8.57 16.39 -5.84
N THR A 66 -9.29 16.63 -6.93
CA THR A 66 -9.70 15.57 -7.88
C THR A 66 -8.50 14.80 -8.40
N THR A 67 -8.56 13.49 -8.24
CA THR A 67 -7.49 12.56 -8.59
C THR A 67 -8.09 11.44 -9.42
N CYS A 68 -7.53 11.19 -10.61
CA CYS A 68 -7.94 10.05 -11.42
C CYS A 68 -7.30 8.75 -10.92
N ASP A 69 -7.84 7.60 -11.31
CA ASP A 69 -7.35 6.29 -10.87
C ASP A 69 -5.85 6.12 -11.14
N GLU A 70 -5.37 6.50 -12.32
CA GLU A 70 -3.94 6.48 -12.68
C GLU A 70 -3.04 7.39 -11.78
N CYS A 71 -3.63 8.38 -11.09
CA CYS A 71 -2.92 9.31 -10.22
C CYS A 71 -3.18 9.09 -8.72
N ARG A 72 -4.04 8.14 -8.34
CA ARG A 72 -4.19 7.74 -6.94
C ARG A 72 -3.14 6.69 -6.58
N ILE A 73 -2.93 6.48 -5.29
CA ILE A 73 -2.08 5.38 -4.83
C ILE A 73 -2.83 4.05 -5.03
N HIS A 74 -2.09 3.04 -5.47
CA HIS A 74 -2.52 1.66 -5.62
C HIS A 74 -1.54 0.79 -4.84
N CYS A 75 -1.99 -0.36 -4.32
CA CYS A 75 -1.09 -1.34 -3.74
C CYS A 75 -0.25 -2.00 -4.82
N VAL A 76 -0.86 -2.34 -5.96
CA VAL A 76 -0.19 -2.86 -7.14
C VAL A 76 -0.57 -2.02 -8.36
N TYR A 77 0.39 -1.26 -8.86
CA TYR A 77 0.23 -0.37 -10.01
C TYR A 77 0.74 -1.04 -11.29
N GLN A 78 -0.15 -1.82 -11.90
CA GLN A 78 0.08 -2.46 -13.19
C GLN A 78 0.11 -1.41 -14.32
N SER A 79 1.22 -1.28 -15.06
CA SER A 79 1.40 -0.17 -16.02
C SER A 79 2.19 -0.52 -17.28
N ILE A 80 2.71 -1.75 -17.34
CA ILE A 80 3.58 -2.24 -18.42
C ILE A 80 2.95 -3.51 -18.99
N TYR A 81 2.98 -3.59 -20.33
CA TYR A 81 2.49 -4.72 -21.11
C TYR A 81 3.55 -5.15 -22.12
N GLU A 82 3.75 -6.45 -22.25
CA GLU A 82 4.53 -7.08 -23.30
C GLU A 82 3.60 -7.90 -24.19
N ALA A 83 3.66 -7.68 -25.51
CA ALA A 83 2.92 -8.51 -26.44
C ALA A 83 3.53 -9.91 -26.52
N PRO A 84 2.71 -10.98 -26.62
CA PRO A 84 3.24 -12.32 -26.81
C PRO A 84 3.95 -12.42 -28.17
N SER A 85 5.08 -13.12 -28.21
CA SER A 85 5.84 -13.36 -29.44
C SER A 85 5.22 -14.46 -30.29
N ASP A 86 4.59 -15.46 -29.66
CA ASP A 86 3.77 -16.49 -30.30
C ASP A 86 2.27 -16.24 -30.03
N PRO A 87 1.37 -16.39 -31.00
CA PRO A 87 -0.09 -16.27 -30.79
C PRO A 87 -0.68 -17.21 -29.73
N ASN A 88 0.01 -18.31 -29.39
CA ASN A 88 -0.42 -19.26 -28.36
C ASN A 88 0.08 -18.88 -26.96
N ASP A 89 1.02 -17.94 -26.85
CA ASP A 89 1.54 -17.46 -25.58
C ASP A 89 0.61 -16.42 -24.96
N LEU A 90 0.68 -16.31 -23.63
CA LEU A 90 -0.02 -15.25 -22.89
C LEU A 90 0.84 -13.97 -22.87
N PRO A 91 0.21 -12.78 -22.88
CA PRO A 91 0.93 -11.53 -22.70
C PRO A 91 1.49 -11.41 -21.29
N ASN A 92 2.68 -10.81 -21.16
CA ASN A 92 3.24 -10.48 -19.85
C ASN A 92 2.74 -9.11 -19.39
N PHE A 93 2.50 -9.00 -18.08
CA PHE A 93 2.16 -7.74 -17.43
C PHE A 93 3.11 -7.51 -16.28
N SER A 94 3.47 -6.26 -16.08
CA SER A 94 4.30 -5.85 -14.96
C SER A 94 3.93 -4.45 -14.48
N GLY A 95 4.53 -4.07 -13.36
CA GLY A 95 4.21 -2.82 -12.69
C GLY A 95 5.02 -2.66 -11.41
N PHE A 96 4.42 -1.99 -10.43
CA PHE A 96 5.12 -1.61 -9.20
C PHE A 96 4.24 -1.78 -7.98
N VAL A 97 4.84 -2.14 -6.85
CA VAL A 97 4.15 -2.19 -5.56
C VAL A 97 4.23 -0.83 -4.88
N LEU A 98 3.11 -0.17 -4.64
CA LEU A 98 3.04 1.18 -4.06
C LEU A 98 3.96 2.18 -4.81
N LEU A 99 4.97 2.72 -4.12
CA LEU A 99 6.03 3.58 -4.64
C LEU A 99 7.42 2.94 -4.55
N ASP A 100 7.47 1.62 -4.40
CA ASP A 100 8.70 0.86 -4.47
C ASP A 100 9.34 1.01 -5.87
N PRO A 101 10.67 1.20 -5.96
CA PRO A 101 11.30 1.47 -7.24
C PRO A 101 11.38 0.25 -8.16
N PHE A 102 11.26 -0.97 -7.65
CA PHE A 102 11.52 -2.18 -8.42
C PHE A 102 10.28 -2.67 -9.19
N GLU A 103 10.47 -2.96 -10.47
CA GLU A 103 9.43 -3.55 -11.31
C GLU A 103 9.15 -5.00 -10.89
N VAL A 104 7.87 -5.35 -10.80
CA VAL A 104 7.37 -6.67 -10.42
C VAL A 104 6.54 -7.27 -11.55
N ALA A 105 6.68 -8.57 -11.78
CA ALA A 105 5.77 -9.30 -12.64
C ALA A 105 4.38 -9.40 -12.00
N ILE A 106 3.35 -9.28 -12.83
CA ILE A 106 1.93 -9.35 -12.42
C ILE A 106 1.26 -10.38 -13.32
N LEU A 107 0.90 -11.51 -12.76
CA LEU A 107 0.30 -12.59 -13.53
C LEU A 107 -1.21 -12.37 -13.60
N SER A 108 -1.76 -12.34 -14.82
CA SER A 108 -3.19 -12.52 -15.02
C SER A 108 -3.65 -13.90 -14.49
N PRO A 109 -4.93 -14.08 -14.13
CA PRO A 109 -5.47 -15.38 -13.74
C PRO A 109 -5.25 -16.51 -14.75
N HIS A 110 -5.05 -16.17 -16.04
CA HIS A 110 -4.86 -17.16 -17.11
C HIS A 110 -3.47 -17.81 -17.08
N HIS A 111 -2.49 -17.18 -16.43
CA HIS A 111 -1.17 -17.78 -16.22
C HIS A 111 -1.19 -18.94 -15.21
N LEU A 112 -2.26 -19.07 -14.42
CA LEU A 112 -2.37 -20.08 -13.37
C LEU A 112 -3.51 -21.06 -13.71
N PRO A 113 -3.20 -22.31 -14.12
CA PRO A 113 -4.20 -23.27 -14.60
C PRO A 113 -5.37 -23.58 -13.65
N ARG A 114 -5.18 -23.36 -12.35
CA ARG A 114 -6.18 -23.65 -11.31
C ARG A 114 -7.28 -22.59 -11.18
N GLU A 115 -7.09 -21.41 -11.76
CA GLU A 115 -7.97 -20.23 -11.56
C GLU A 115 -8.71 -19.83 -12.85
N LEU A 116 -8.75 -20.73 -13.84
CA LEU A 116 -9.26 -20.49 -15.21
C LEU A 116 -10.79 -20.39 -15.35
N ALA A 117 -11.59 -20.65 -14.30
CA ALA A 117 -13.03 -20.83 -14.47
C ALA A 117 -13.79 -19.50 -14.69
N GLY A 118 -13.96 -19.11 -15.96
CA GLY A 118 -14.97 -18.15 -16.40
C GLY A 118 -14.56 -16.67 -16.39
N LEU A 119 -13.30 -16.34 -16.17
CA LEU A 119 -12.81 -14.95 -16.23
C LEU A 119 -12.37 -14.59 -17.66
N PRO A 120 -12.64 -13.36 -18.14
CA PRO A 120 -12.13 -12.92 -19.43
C PRO A 120 -10.60 -12.73 -19.38
N ALA A 121 -9.93 -13.08 -20.48
CA ALA A 121 -8.50 -12.83 -20.64
C ALA A 121 -8.18 -11.33 -20.51
N TRP A 122 -7.09 -11.04 -19.81
CA TRP A 122 -6.56 -9.68 -19.79
C TRP A 122 -6.09 -9.30 -21.19
N ARG A 123 -6.38 -8.07 -21.59
CA ARG A 123 -6.09 -7.52 -22.91
C ARG A 123 -5.06 -6.42 -22.79
N ASN A 124 -4.49 -6.01 -23.92
CA ASN A 124 -3.57 -4.88 -23.97
C ASN A 124 -4.30 -3.57 -23.64
N PRO A 125 -4.04 -2.93 -22.48
CA PRO A 125 -4.76 -1.71 -22.14
C PRO A 125 -4.30 -0.53 -23.00
N ALA A 126 -3.11 -0.58 -23.62
CA ALA A 126 -2.61 0.46 -24.51
C ALA A 126 -3.48 0.63 -25.77
N THR A 127 -4.06 -0.44 -26.29
CA THR A 127 -4.85 -0.43 -27.54
C THR A 127 -6.35 -0.56 -27.31
N ASP A 128 -6.78 -1.31 -26.30
CA ASP A 128 -8.20 -1.51 -25.99
C ASP A 128 -8.66 -0.50 -24.94
N SER A 129 -9.33 0.58 -25.37
CA SER A 129 -9.89 1.59 -24.47
C SER A 129 -10.99 1.06 -23.52
N THR A 130 -11.52 -0.13 -23.78
CA THR A 130 -12.47 -0.81 -22.90
C THR A 130 -11.77 -1.66 -21.84
N ALA A 131 -10.51 -2.03 -22.08
CA ALA A 131 -9.65 -2.66 -21.08
C ALA A 131 -8.99 -1.57 -20.21
N GLY A 132 -9.38 -1.53 -18.94
CA GLY A 132 -8.68 -0.72 -17.96
C GLY A 132 -7.30 -1.31 -17.61
N PRO A 133 -6.41 -0.53 -16.98
CA PRO A 133 -5.30 -1.11 -16.25
C PRO A 133 -5.84 -2.10 -15.22
N TYR A 134 -5.14 -3.21 -15.00
CA TYR A 134 -5.52 -4.22 -14.02
C TYR A 134 -4.89 -3.93 -12.66
N HIS A 135 -4.92 -2.67 -12.22
CA HIS A 135 -4.39 -2.28 -10.92
C HIS A 135 -5.06 -3.09 -9.80
N ASP A 136 -4.28 -3.45 -8.79
CA ASP A 136 -4.74 -4.20 -7.62
C ASP A 136 -5.48 -5.53 -7.93
N GLN A 137 -5.20 -6.13 -9.10
CA GLN A 137 -5.80 -7.39 -9.57
C GLN A 137 -4.72 -8.40 -9.99
N GLY A 138 -5.10 -9.67 -10.06
CA GLY A 138 -4.22 -10.76 -10.50
C GLY A 138 -3.37 -11.32 -9.37
N PHE A 139 -2.17 -11.77 -9.73
CA PHE A 139 -1.20 -12.36 -8.81
C PHE A 139 0.09 -11.55 -8.88
N LEU A 140 0.60 -11.18 -7.72
CA LEU A 140 1.88 -10.52 -7.59
C LEU A 140 2.95 -11.58 -7.64
N ASP A 141 3.89 -11.45 -8.56
CA ASP A 141 5.08 -12.27 -8.60
C ASP A 141 6.29 -11.44 -8.16
N MET A 142 7.47 -12.02 -8.26
CA MET A 142 8.67 -11.42 -7.72
C MET A 142 9.18 -10.24 -8.55
N PRO A 143 9.99 -9.36 -7.93
CA PRO A 143 10.67 -8.31 -8.68
C PRO A 143 11.50 -8.93 -9.81
N LEU A 144 11.41 -8.36 -11.01
CA LEU A 144 12.03 -8.92 -12.21
C LEU A 144 13.56 -9.01 -12.11
N ASP A 145 14.17 -8.08 -11.39
CA ASP A 145 15.61 -8.06 -11.17
C ASP A 145 16.04 -8.85 -9.90
N SER A 146 15.13 -9.62 -9.28
CA SER A 146 15.44 -10.47 -8.12
C SER A 146 15.90 -11.86 -8.56
N ASP A 147 16.93 -12.37 -7.88
CA ASP A 147 17.50 -13.71 -8.08
C ASP A 147 16.92 -14.77 -7.11
N GLN A 148 16.05 -14.35 -6.20
CA GLN A 148 15.41 -15.23 -5.23
C GLN A 148 14.33 -16.03 -5.95
N ALA A 149 13.85 -17.11 -5.35
CA ALA A 149 12.65 -17.83 -5.80
C ALA A 149 11.50 -17.57 -4.82
N ALA A 150 10.27 -17.47 -5.30
CA ALA A 150 9.07 -17.34 -4.49
C ALA A 150 7.86 -17.79 -5.30
N ALA A 151 6.78 -18.19 -4.63
CA ALA A 151 5.51 -18.44 -5.28
C ALA A 151 4.74 -17.12 -5.47
N PRO A 152 4.00 -16.94 -6.58
CA PRO A 152 3.12 -15.79 -6.75
C PRO A 152 2.02 -15.73 -5.68
N GLU A 153 1.65 -14.52 -5.27
CA GLU A 153 0.66 -14.25 -4.23
C GLU A 153 -0.59 -13.61 -4.83
N LYS A 154 -1.78 -14.12 -4.50
CA LYS A 154 -3.04 -13.59 -5.02
C LYS A 154 -3.31 -12.21 -4.41
N ILE A 155 -3.39 -11.18 -5.25
CA ILE A 155 -3.45 -9.79 -4.78
C ILE A 155 -4.71 -9.54 -3.95
N SER A 156 -5.86 -10.10 -4.33
CA SER A 156 -7.10 -9.96 -3.56
C SER A 156 -6.95 -10.44 -2.12
N ASP A 157 -6.29 -11.59 -1.94
CA ASP A 157 -6.18 -12.24 -0.64
C ASP A 157 -5.29 -11.38 0.27
N VAL A 158 -4.16 -10.89 -0.25
CA VAL A 158 -3.23 -10.01 0.46
C VAL A 158 -3.87 -8.67 0.84
N LEU A 159 -4.73 -8.12 -0.03
CA LEU A 159 -5.37 -6.83 0.21
C LEU A 159 -6.37 -6.84 1.37
N ASP A 160 -7.00 -7.99 1.60
CA ASP A 160 -8.10 -8.17 2.55
C ASP A 160 -7.68 -8.76 3.90
N ILE A 161 -6.38 -9.04 4.08
CA ILE A 161 -5.84 -9.49 5.37
C ILE A 161 -6.15 -8.46 6.46
N ASP A 162 -6.67 -8.94 7.58
CA ASP A 162 -6.74 -8.17 8.81
C ASP A 162 -5.34 -8.05 9.43
N LEU A 163 -4.71 -6.90 9.19
CA LEU A 163 -3.36 -6.60 9.65
C LEU A 163 -3.31 -6.27 11.15
N GLY A 164 -4.45 -6.19 11.83
CA GLY A 164 -4.48 -6.12 13.30
C GLY A 164 -4.24 -7.45 13.96
N ILE A 165 -4.45 -8.56 13.23
CA ILE A 165 -4.40 -9.93 13.76
C ILE A 165 -3.28 -10.72 13.07
N VAL A 166 -3.07 -10.51 11.76
CA VAL A 166 -2.16 -11.30 10.94
C VAL A 166 -1.00 -10.45 10.44
N SER A 167 0.23 -10.92 10.73
CA SER A 167 1.44 -10.30 10.21
C SER A 167 1.73 -10.75 8.78
N LEU A 168 2.00 -9.80 7.88
CA LEU A 168 2.52 -10.13 6.54
C LEU A 168 3.89 -10.79 6.57
N ARG A 169 4.66 -10.62 7.65
CA ARG A 169 5.96 -11.29 7.80
C ARG A 169 5.82 -12.81 7.80
N THR A 170 4.72 -13.32 8.37
CA THR A 170 4.47 -14.76 8.55
C THR A 170 3.38 -15.28 7.62
N TRP A 171 2.88 -14.46 6.70
CA TRP A 171 1.76 -14.81 5.82
C TRP A 171 2.10 -15.95 4.86
N SER A 172 3.29 -15.92 4.26
CA SER A 172 3.71 -16.97 3.35
C SER A 172 3.81 -18.29 4.10
N ALA A 173 2.93 -19.23 3.78
CA ALA A 173 2.90 -20.56 4.37
C ALA A 173 4.11 -21.43 3.98
N SER A 174 4.91 -20.97 3.00
CA SER A 174 6.08 -21.70 2.55
C SER A 174 7.29 -21.37 3.40
N SER A 175 7.74 -22.33 4.19
CA SER A 175 9.01 -22.28 4.93
C SER A 175 10.26 -22.29 4.03
N GLN A 176 10.08 -22.45 2.71
CA GLN A 176 11.17 -22.54 1.75
C GLN A 176 11.74 -21.18 1.34
N PHE A 177 11.04 -20.09 1.64
CA PHE A 177 11.43 -18.73 1.22
C PHE A 177 11.82 -17.87 2.42
N GLY A 178 12.61 -16.83 2.16
CA GLY A 178 12.95 -15.85 3.19
C GLY A 178 11.70 -15.16 3.75
N PHE A 179 11.78 -14.69 5.00
CA PHE A 179 10.72 -13.95 5.66
C PHE A 179 11.10 -12.46 5.77
N PRO A 180 10.30 -11.51 5.23
CA PRO A 180 9.10 -11.74 4.42
C PRO A 180 9.41 -12.30 3.03
N SER A 181 8.42 -12.94 2.40
CA SER A 181 8.51 -13.39 1.00
C SER A 181 9.00 -12.25 0.09
N PRO A 182 9.92 -12.51 -0.86
CA PRO A 182 10.38 -11.50 -1.82
C PRO A 182 9.25 -10.78 -2.55
N VAL A 183 8.17 -11.51 -2.85
CA VAL A 183 6.94 -11.01 -3.49
C VAL A 183 6.24 -9.95 -2.62
N LEU A 184 6.18 -10.18 -1.31
CA LEU A 184 5.46 -9.32 -0.37
C LEU A 184 6.34 -8.26 0.30
N ARG A 185 7.64 -8.22 -0.01
CA ARG A 185 8.64 -7.40 0.70
C ARG A 185 8.21 -5.93 0.84
N SER A 186 7.76 -5.30 -0.25
CA SER A 186 7.40 -3.88 -0.26
C SER A 186 6.08 -3.60 0.48
N LEU A 187 5.10 -4.49 0.38
CA LEU A 187 3.86 -4.43 1.17
C LEU A 187 4.16 -4.63 2.66
N CYS A 188 4.94 -5.65 2.99
CA CYS A 188 5.35 -5.96 4.35
C CYS A 188 6.08 -4.76 4.97
N LYS A 189 7.05 -4.16 4.28
CA LYS A 189 7.74 -2.95 4.76
C LYS A 189 6.75 -1.85 5.15
N THR A 190 5.80 -1.55 4.27
CA THR A 190 4.77 -0.52 4.52
C THR A 190 3.87 -0.85 5.70
N VAL A 191 3.45 -2.11 5.82
CA VAL A 191 2.63 -2.59 6.94
C VAL A 191 3.38 -2.57 8.26
N GLU A 192 4.68 -2.88 8.26
CA GLU A 192 5.52 -2.86 9.46
C GLU A 192 5.84 -1.43 9.89
N GLU A 193 6.13 -0.52 8.95
CA GLU A 193 6.37 0.90 9.23
C GLU A 193 5.16 1.60 9.88
N ARG A 194 3.95 1.03 9.78
CA ARG A 194 2.76 1.56 10.48
C ARG A 194 2.73 1.24 11.97
N LYS A 195 3.51 0.27 12.44
CA LYS A 195 3.46 -0.22 13.82
C LYS A 195 4.23 0.73 14.73
N LEU A 196 3.60 1.14 15.81
CA LEU A 196 4.22 1.91 16.88
C LEU A 196 4.35 1.03 18.13
N MET A 197 5.58 0.62 18.44
CA MET A 197 5.88 -0.19 19.62
C MET A 197 5.82 0.66 20.89
N LEU A 198 4.99 0.26 21.86
CA LEU A 198 4.77 0.97 23.11
C LEU A 198 5.06 0.06 24.31
N CYS A 199 5.70 0.61 25.34
CA CYS A 199 5.75 -0.02 26.67
C CYS A 199 4.39 0.09 27.35
N GLU A 200 4.21 -0.64 28.45
CA GLU A 200 2.97 -0.65 29.22
C GLU A 200 2.51 0.78 29.60
N PHE A 201 3.42 1.61 30.12
CA PHE A 201 3.10 3.00 30.49
C PHE A 201 2.65 3.85 29.30
N CYS A 202 3.41 3.85 28.20
CA CYS A 202 3.02 4.62 27.02
C CYS A 202 1.72 4.09 26.39
N SER A 203 1.44 2.79 26.51
CA SER A 203 0.18 2.22 26.02
C SER A 203 -1.04 2.68 26.82
N MET A 204 -0.90 2.94 28.13
CA MET A 204 -1.97 3.52 28.96
C MET A 204 -2.24 5.00 28.61
N GLU A 205 -1.23 5.70 28.10
CA GLU A 205 -1.38 7.09 27.65
C GLU A 205 -1.93 7.20 26.22
N ALA A 206 -1.76 6.16 25.40
CA ALA A 206 -2.18 6.14 24.00
C ALA A 206 -3.67 6.48 23.73
N PRO A 207 -4.65 6.07 24.56
CA PRO A 207 -6.05 6.47 24.41
C PRO A 207 -6.27 7.99 24.48
N LYS A 208 -5.40 8.72 25.19
CA LYS A 208 -5.43 10.20 25.26
C LYS A 208 -4.94 10.84 23.95
N GLY A 209 -4.47 10.03 23.00
CA GLY A 209 -4.06 10.42 21.66
C GLY A 209 -2.54 10.52 21.49
N TYR A 210 -2.11 10.65 20.23
CA TYR A 210 -0.69 10.63 19.85
C TYR A 210 0.18 11.68 20.57
N LYS A 211 -0.39 12.79 21.05
CA LYS A 211 0.34 13.81 21.81
C LYS A 211 0.71 13.40 23.23
N ALA A 212 -0.01 12.45 23.81
CA ALA A 212 0.24 11.98 25.18
C ALA A 212 1.39 10.96 25.25
N ILE A 213 1.81 10.41 24.10
CA ILE A 213 2.95 9.50 24.03
C ILE A 213 4.24 10.29 24.23
N VAL A 214 5.18 9.73 25.00
CA VAL A 214 6.51 10.32 25.22
C VAL A 214 7.57 9.55 24.43
N PRO A 215 8.43 10.22 23.65
CA PRO A 215 8.37 11.64 23.27
C PRO A 215 7.13 11.99 22.43
N GLU A 216 6.67 13.25 22.48
CA GLU A 216 5.47 13.70 21.74
C GLU A 216 5.57 13.30 20.25
N LEU A 217 4.47 12.77 19.70
CA LEU A 217 4.38 12.45 18.29
C LEU A 217 3.87 13.62 17.46
N PRO A 218 4.34 13.78 16.21
CA PRO A 218 3.79 14.77 15.32
C PRO A 218 2.31 14.49 15.04
N ARG A 219 1.59 15.53 14.62
CA ARG A 219 0.19 15.37 14.19
C ARG A 219 0.09 14.38 13.04
N LEU A 220 -0.77 13.38 13.20
CA LEU A 220 -1.13 12.41 12.17
C LEU A 220 -2.43 12.87 11.47
N PRO A 221 -2.37 13.55 10.31
CA PRO A 221 -3.54 14.25 9.75
C PRO A 221 -4.68 13.30 9.35
N TRP A 222 -4.35 12.04 9.06
CA TRP A 222 -5.31 11.00 8.69
C TRP A 222 -6.13 10.45 9.86
N LEU A 223 -5.74 10.69 11.11
CA LEU A 223 -6.46 10.21 12.31
C LEU A 223 -7.57 11.16 12.81
N SER A 224 -7.76 12.30 12.14
CA SER A 224 -8.46 13.49 12.67
C SER A 224 -9.93 13.34 13.10
N LYS A 225 -10.55 12.15 12.94
CA LYS A 225 -11.94 11.89 13.34
C LYS A 225 -12.16 10.64 14.23
N GLN A 226 -11.13 9.83 14.47
CA GLN A 226 -11.32 8.48 15.04
C GLN A 226 -10.90 8.32 16.50
N ILE A 227 -10.17 9.28 17.08
CA ILE A 227 -9.80 9.20 18.49
C ILE A 227 -10.97 9.71 19.32
N ASP A 228 -11.81 8.77 19.74
CA ASP A 228 -12.80 9.01 20.78
C ASP A 228 -12.07 9.34 22.08
N ARG A 229 -11.99 10.64 22.40
CA ARG A 229 -11.31 11.12 23.62
C ARG A 229 -11.95 10.64 24.91
N SER A 230 -13.16 10.08 24.83
CA SER A 230 -13.83 9.47 25.99
C SER A 230 -13.40 8.01 26.22
N ALA A 231 -12.77 7.36 25.23
CA ALA A 231 -12.33 5.99 25.35
C ALA A 231 -11.15 5.88 26.31
N GLN A 232 -11.30 5.04 27.34
CA GLN A 232 -10.24 4.71 28.30
C GLN A 232 -9.29 3.64 27.78
N VAL A 233 -9.68 2.92 26.72
CA VAL A 233 -8.95 1.78 26.16
C VAL A 233 -8.85 1.93 24.65
N LEU A 234 -7.70 1.54 24.07
CA LEU A 234 -7.54 1.46 22.63
C LEU A 234 -8.47 0.40 22.05
N ARG A 235 -9.11 0.71 20.93
CA ARG A 235 -9.87 -0.29 20.16
C ARG A 235 -8.92 -1.23 19.45
N GLU A 236 -9.37 -2.44 19.16
CA GLU A 236 -8.61 -3.36 18.32
C GLU A 236 -8.45 -2.80 16.89
N CYS A 237 -7.28 -3.05 16.29
CA CYS A 237 -7.01 -2.74 14.91
C CYS A 237 -7.67 -3.78 14.00
N HIS A 238 -8.37 -3.32 12.96
CA HIS A 238 -8.90 -4.17 11.88
C HIS A 238 -8.55 -3.59 10.50
N CYS A 239 -7.40 -2.91 10.40
CA CYS A 239 -6.98 -2.34 9.13
C CYS A 239 -6.55 -3.44 8.16
N SER A 240 -6.87 -3.23 6.88
CA SER A 240 -6.38 -4.01 5.75
C SER A 240 -5.69 -3.06 4.75
N LEU A 241 -4.93 -3.61 3.80
CA LEU A 241 -4.37 -2.82 2.71
C LEU A 241 -5.48 -2.20 1.86
N ARG A 242 -6.57 -2.94 1.60
CA ARG A 242 -7.75 -2.44 0.87
C ARG A 242 -8.35 -1.22 1.55
N SER A 243 -8.74 -1.35 2.82
CA SER A 243 -9.36 -0.27 3.59
C SER A 243 -8.43 0.94 3.76
N ARG A 244 -7.12 0.71 3.83
CA ARG A 244 -6.16 1.80 4.01
C ARG A 244 -5.78 2.54 2.73
N ILE A 245 -5.57 1.81 1.64
CA ILE A 245 -4.99 2.37 0.41
C ILE A 245 -6.07 2.59 -0.63
N LEU A 246 -6.88 1.55 -0.91
CA LEU A 246 -7.80 1.55 -2.04
C LEU A 246 -9.09 2.31 -1.75
N ASP A 247 -9.71 2.07 -0.60
CA ASP A 247 -11.02 2.65 -0.27
C ASP A 247 -10.93 4.16 0.04
N ARG A 248 -9.73 4.63 0.40
CA ARG A 248 -9.45 6.02 0.73
C ARG A 248 -9.33 6.94 -0.48
N TRP A 249 -9.17 6.41 -1.70
CA TRP A 249 -8.91 7.21 -2.90
C TRP A 249 -7.85 8.30 -2.65
N GLN A 250 -6.70 7.94 -2.08
CA GLN A 250 -5.67 8.91 -1.71
C GLN A 250 -4.78 9.23 -2.92
N CYS A 251 -4.47 10.51 -3.16
CA CYS A 251 -3.50 10.85 -4.21
C CYS A 251 -2.07 10.47 -3.80
N VAL A 252 -1.23 10.15 -4.77
CA VAL A 252 0.16 9.71 -4.54
C VAL A 252 0.93 10.69 -3.65
N LYS A 253 0.82 12.00 -3.87
CA LYS A 253 1.50 13.03 -3.05
C LYS A 253 1.08 12.98 -1.57
N CYS A 254 -0.21 12.77 -1.30
CA CYS A 254 -0.68 12.66 0.08
C CYS A 254 -0.20 11.35 0.72
N TYR A 255 -0.11 10.28 -0.06
CA TYR A 255 0.48 9.02 0.39
C TYR A 255 1.97 9.18 0.72
N GLU A 256 2.78 9.80 -0.15
CA GLU A 256 4.21 10.07 0.12
C GLU A 256 4.41 10.84 1.44
N ASN A 257 3.59 11.85 1.69
CA ASN A 257 3.66 12.63 2.93
C ASN A 257 3.29 11.78 4.17
N GLU A 258 2.30 10.90 4.02
CA GLU A 258 1.88 9.98 5.07
C GLU A 258 2.99 8.95 5.39
N GLU A 259 3.56 8.32 4.36
CA GLU A 259 4.69 7.39 4.46
C GLU A 259 5.92 8.06 5.07
N SER A 260 6.28 9.26 4.60
CA SER A 260 7.40 10.04 5.15
C SER A 260 7.23 10.36 6.63
N THR A 261 6.00 10.70 7.06
CA THR A 261 5.69 10.96 8.46
C THR A 261 5.85 9.68 9.31
N MET A 262 5.30 8.55 8.85
CA MET A 262 5.43 7.26 9.56
C MET A 262 6.88 6.81 9.65
N ARG A 263 7.63 6.90 8.55
CA ARG A 263 9.07 6.57 8.53
C ARG A 263 9.86 7.45 9.49
N SER A 264 9.58 8.76 9.55
CA SER A 264 10.24 9.66 10.49
C SER A 264 9.94 9.30 11.95
N ILE A 265 8.76 8.76 12.26
CA ILE A 265 8.43 8.27 13.60
C ILE A 265 9.19 6.97 13.88
N ALA A 266 9.18 6.05 12.92
CA ALA A 266 9.85 4.75 13.01
C ALA A 266 11.37 4.89 13.17
N SER A 267 12.00 5.87 12.51
CA SER A 267 13.45 6.10 12.60
C SER A 267 13.91 6.65 13.95
N ILE A 268 13.00 7.21 14.74
CA ILE A 268 13.29 7.70 16.11
C ILE A 268 13.09 6.56 17.12
N ALA A 269 12.26 5.58 16.79
CA ALA A 269 12.13 4.40 17.62
C ALA A 269 13.38 3.52 17.47
N PRO A 270 13.82 2.85 18.55
CA PRO A 270 14.75 1.75 18.41
C PRO A 270 14.17 0.74 17.40
N GLY A 271 15.00 0.21 16.49
CA GLY A 271 14.53 -0.64 15.39
C GLY A 271 13.67 -1.81 15.86
N SER A 272 12.81 -2.35 14.98
CA SER A 272 11.86 -3.43 15.31
C SER A 272 12.51 -4.60 16.06
N ASP A 273 13.79 -4.85 15.79
CA ASP A 273 14.54 -5.98 16.33
C ASP A 273 14.89 -5.81 17.81
N THR A 274 14.77 -4.59 18.35
CA THR A 274 15.09 -4.29 19.75
C THR A 274 13.90 -4.43 20.68
N CYS A 275 12.67 -4.50 20.16
CA CYS A 275 11.42 -4.51 20.94
C CYS A 275 11.37 -3.39 22.00
N MET A 276 11.85 -2.19 21.68
CA MET A 276 11.86 -1.06 22.62
C MET A 276 10.82 -0.01 22.23
N CYS A 277 10.19 0.57 23.25
CA CYS A 277 9.40 1.78 23.16
C CYS A 277 10.28 2.99 22.92
N ARG A 278 9.70 4.05 22.34
CA ARG A 278 10.37 5.34 22.11
C ARG A 278 10.83 6.05 23.40
N CYS A 279 10.23 5.73 24.55
CA CYS A 279 10.68 6.25 25.84
C CYS A 279 11.90 5.52 26.41
N GLY A 280 12.42 4.50 25.73
CA GLY A 280 13.60 3.73 26.15
C GLY A 280 13.29 2.53 27.06
N HIS A 281 12.02 2.20 27.30
CA HIS A 281 11.61 0.97 27.99
C HIS A 281 11.23 -0.14 27.00
N TYR A 282 11.22 -1.40 27.44
CA TYR A 282 10.76 -2.51 26.61
C TYR A 282 9.31 -2.33 26.17
N ALA A 283 9.06 -2.52 24.88
CA ALA A 283 7.72 -2.52 24.32
C ALA A 283 7.00 -3.83 24.69
N LYS A 284 5.71 -3.70 24.96
CA LYS A 284 4.80 -4.81 25.28
C LYS A 284 3.59 -4.85 24.36
N ARG A 285 3.33 -3.76 23.62
CA ARG A 285 2.18 -3.62 22.72
C ARG A 285 2.59 -2.91 21.44
N ALA A 286 1.83 -3.13 20.38
CA ALA A 286 1.98 -2.44 19.12
C ALA A 286 0.67 -1.70 18.78
N VAL A 287 0.78 -0.42 18.43
CA VAL A 287 -0.37 0.40 18.00
C VAL A 287 -0.27 0.67 16.51
N CYS A 288 -1.37 0.52 15.79
CA CYS A 288 -1.48 0.81 14.38
C CYS A 288 -1.56 2.32 14.14
N MET A 289 -0.55 2.94 13.52
CA MET A 289 -0.58 4.37 13.21
C MET A 289 -1.65 4.77 12.18
N TRP A 290 -2.28 3.83 11.49
CA TRP A 290 -3.34 4.13 10.51
C TRP A 290 -4.70 4.41 11.13
N CYS A 291 -5.07 3.68 12.19
CA CYS A 291 -6.36 3.80 12.88
C CYS A 291 -6.22 4.13 14.38
N TRP A 292 -5.00 4.10 14.92
CA TRP A 292 -4.71 4.23 16.35
C TRP A 292 -5.29 3.11 17.21
N GLY A 293 -5.50 1.93 16.64
CA GLY A 293 -5.96 0.73 17.34
C GLY A 293 -4.81 -0.17 17.77
N ASP A 294 -5.05 -1.02 18.76
CA ASP A 294 -4.12 -2.03 19.27
C ASP A 294 -3.98 -3.19 18.28
N ILE A 295 -2.76 -3.68 18.07
CA ILE A 295 -2.45 -4.81 17.18
C ILE A 295 -2.24 -6.05 18.05
N ILE A 296 -3.03 -7.09 17.80
CA ILE A 296 -3.02 -8.37 18.54
C ILE A 296 -2.52 -9.44 17.58
N GLU A 297 -1.23 -9.38 17.23
CA GLU A 297 -0.65 -10.40 16.36
C GLU A 297 -0.55 -11.72 17.12
N SER A 298 -1.08 -12.81 16.53
CA SER A 298 -1.16 -14.14 17.13
C SER A 298 0.19 -14.81 17.45
N GLY A 299 1.30 -14.08 17.37
CA GLY A 299 2.67 -14.51 17.64
C GLY A 299 3.22 -14.10 19.01
N ASP A 300 2.48 -13.34 19.83
CA ASP A 300 2.91 -12.92 21.18
C ASP A 300 2.97 -14.08 22.21
N VAL A 301 3.03 -15.34 21.76
CA VAL A 301 3.55 -16.48 22.54
C VAL A 301 5.09 -16.46 22.60
N TYR A 302 5.74 -15.30 22.43
CA TYR A 302 7.15 -15.09 22.78
C TYR A 302 7.37 -15.00 24.31
N GLU A 303 6.35 -15.31 25.11
CA GLU A 303 6.37 -15.18 26.57
C GLU A 303 7.08 -16.30 27.36
N TYR A 304 7.82 -17.25 26.73
CA TYR A 304 8.44 -18.35 27.50
C TYR A 304 9.91 -18.72 27.20
N ALA A 305 10.68 -17.92 26.45
CA ALA A 305 12.07 -18.28 26.12
C ALA A 305 13.17 -17.38 26.71
N ARG A 306 12.86 -16.47 27.65
CA ARG A 306 13.87 -15.60 28.30
C ARG A 306 13.66 -15.36 29.80
N THR A 307 13.24 -16.39 30.53
CA THR A 307 13.45 -16.47 31.98
C THR A 307 14.49 -17.53 32.27
#